data_AF-A0A2E4V0B7-F1
#
_entry.id   AF-A0A2E4V0B7-F1
#
_cell.length_a   1.000
_cell.length_b   1.000
_cell.length_c   1.000
_cell.angle_alpha   90.00
_cell.angle_beta   90.00
_cell.angle_gamma   90.00
#
_symmetry.space_group_name_H-M   'P 1'
#
loop_
_entity.id
_entity.type
_entity.pdbx_description
1 polymer ?
#
loop_
_entity_poly.entity_id
_entity_poly.type
_entity_poly.pdbx_seq_one_letter_code
_entity_poly.pdbx_strand_id
1 'polypeptide(L)'
;MKKIIFFISIIFSFQFNNAQKIFSVKYESRADLKVFVVDYESQADLLVFKVKYESQTGKNDGKWFFVDYESRADKKIFFVDYQSRADLKIFFVEYQSRAGWKDNSKKHLLY
;
A
#
# COMPACT_ATOMS: atom_id res chain seq x y z
N MET A 1 14.26 25.28 -30.65
CA MET A 1 14.80 24.00 -30.10
C MET A 1 14.88 23.99 -28.58
N LYS A 2 15.50 24.98 -27.91
CA LYS A 2 15.57 25.06 -26.43
C LYS A 2 14.20 25.05 -25.70
N LYS A 3 13.17 25.69 -26.28
CA LYS A 3 11.80 25.72 -25.70
C LYS A 3 11.07 24.37 -25.76
N ILE A 4 11.37 23.52 -26.76
CA ILE A 4 10.78 22.18 -26.90
C ILE A 4 11.39 21.21 -25.89
N ILE A 5 12.69 21.31 -25.65
CA ILE A 5 13.40 20.53 -24.62
C ILE A 5 12.85 20.84 -23.21
N PHE A 6 12.53 22.12 -22.94
CA PHE A 6 11.92 22.53 -21.67
C PHE A 6 10.52 21.93 -21.47
N PHE A 7 9.74 21.80 -22.55
CA PHE A 7 8.39 21.21 -22.49
C PHE A 7 8.43 19.68 -22.27
N ILE A 8 9.41 18.97 -22.85
CA ILE A 8 9.62 17.54 -22.66
C ILE A 8 10.07 17.21 -21.22
N SER A 9 10.88 18.08 -20.60
CA SER A 9 11.32 17.93 -19.20
C SER A 9 10.15 17.97 -18.19
N ILE A 10 9.15 18.82 -18.44
CA ILE A 10 7.97 18.96 -17.58
C ILE A 10 7.07 17.71 -17.62
N ILE A 11 6.98 17.03 -18.78
CA ILE A 11 6.14 15.84 -18.94
C ILE A 11 6.71 14.62 -18.18
N PHE A 12 8.03 14.55 -17.97
CA PHE A 12 8.66 13.48 -17.18
C PHE A 12 8.48 13.62 -15.66
N SER A 13 7.86 14.71 -15.20
CA SER A 13 7.66 14.99 -13.76
C SER A 13 6.35 14.41 -13.21
N PHE A 14 5.55 13.72 -14.04
CA PHE A 14 4.43 12.91 -13.55
C PHE A 14 4.94 11.64 -12.87
N GLN A 15 5.52 11.82 -11.69
CA GLN A 15 5.74 10.72 -10.75
C GLN A 15 4.35 10.17 -10.40
N PHE A 16 4.09 8.93 -10.82
CA PHE A 16 2.91 8.17 -10.39
C PHE A 16 2.96 8.10 -8.86
N ASN A 17 2.13 8.91 -8.21
CA ASN A 17 1.99 8.88 -6.76
C ASN A 17 1.12 7.66 -6.46
N ASN A 18 1.76 6.52 -6.18
CA ASN A 18 1.07 5.32 -5.75
C ASN A 18 0.53 5.53 -4.32
N ALA A 19 -0.68 6.09 -4.27
CA ALA A 19 -1.50 6.08 -3.09
C ALA A 19 -1.78 4.62 -2.69
N GLN A 20 -1.93 4.37 -1.40
CA GLN A 20 -2.30 3.06 -0.84
C GLN A 20 -3.81 3.01 -0.56
N LYS A 21 -4.64 3.15 -1.61
CA LYS A 21 -6.07 2.85 -1.51
C LYS A 21 -6.28 1.35 -1.64
N ILE A 22 -6.77 0.74 -0.57
CA ILE A 22 -6.83 -0.69 -0.42
C ILE A 22 -8.28 -1.16 -0.48
N PHE A 23 -8.55 -2.16 -1.29
CA PHE A 23 -9.83 -2.87 -1.28
C PHE A 23 -9.64 -4.30 -0.79
N SER A 24 -10.43 -4.69 0.21
CA SER A 24 -10.42 -6.06 0.73
C SER A 24 -11.35 -6.92 -0.12
N VAL A 25 -10.79 -7.84 -0.89
CA VAL A 25 -11.59 -8.80 -1.66
C VAL A 25 -12.01 -9.99 -0.81
N LYS A 26 -13.10 -10.66 -1.21
CA LYS A 26 -13.61 -11.86 -0.53
C LYS A 26 -12.98 -13.17 -1.02
N TYR A 27 -12.31 -13.15 -2.17
CA TYR A 27 -11.76 -14.34 -2.81
C TYR A 27 -10.29 -14.10 -3.16
N GLU A 28 -9.43 -15.04 -2.77
CA GLU A 28 -7.97 -15.00 -3.02
C GLU A 28 -7.65 -14.77 -4.50
N SER A 29 -8.39 -15.42 -5.40
CA SER A 29 -8.19 -15.32 -6.85
C SER A 29 -8.42 -13.92 -7.45
N ARG A 30 -9.00 -12.99 -6.68
CA ARG A 30 -9.24 -11.60 -7.11
C ARG A 30 -8.25 -10.59 -6.51
N ALA A 31 -7.39 -11.04 -5.62
CA ALA A 31 -6.41 -10.20 -4.95
C ALA A 31 -5.15 -10.05 -5.79
N ASP A 32 -4.54 -8.87 -5.67
CA ASP A 32 -3.18 -8.62 -6.17
C ASP A 32 -2.14 -9.08 -5.13
N LEU A 33 -2.52 -9.11 -3.84
CA LEU A 33 -1.63 -9.44 -2.73
C LEU A 33 -2.34 -10.18 -1.60
N LYS A 34 -1.67 -11.18 -1.02
CA LYS A 34 -2.15 -11.88 0.18
C LYS A 34 -1.48 -11.33 1.42
N VAL A 35 -2.31 -10.94 2.38
CA VAL A 35 -1.90 -10.22 3.57
C VAL A 35 -2.24 -11.03 4.81
N PHE A 36 -1.26 -11.23 5.70
CA PHE A 36 -1.49 -11.82 7.01
C PHE A 36 -1.31 -10.75 8.09
N VAL A 37 -2.27 -10.64 9.01
CA VAL A 37 -2.19 -9.74 10.15
C VAL A 37 -1.50 -10.48 11.29
N VAL A 38 -0.33 -10.02 11.70
CA VAL A 38 0.42 -10.63 12.80
C VAL A 38 -0.06 -10.10 14.15
N ASP A 39 0.18 -10.85 15.22
CA ASP A 39 -0.21 -10.48 16.59
C ASP A 39 0.74 -9.45 17.22
N TYR A 40 1.99 -9.37 16.74
CA TYR A 40 3.03 -8.51 17.30
C TYR A 40 3.74 -7.70 16.23
N GLU A 41 3.95 -6.41 16.51
CA GLU A 41 4.68 -5.47 15.66
C GLU A 41 6.07 -5.99 15.24
N SER A 42 6.75 -6.73 16.12
CA SER A 42 8.07 -7.31 15.86
C SER A 42 8.08 -8.23 14.63
N GLN A 43 6.97 -8.90 14.33
CA GLN A 43 6.84 -9.91 13.29
C GLN A 43 6.43 -9.36 11.91
N ALA A 44 5.99 -8.10 11.87
CA ALA A 44 5.47 -7.49 10.65
C ALA A 44 6.59 -7.09 9.68
N ASP A 45 6.28 -7.18 8.38
CA ASP A 45 7.08 -6.63 7.30
C ASP A 45 6.73 -5.14 7.08
N LEU A 46 5.45 -4.78 7.31
CA LEU A 46 4.91 -3.43 7.20
C LEU A 46 4.01 -3.07 8.40
N LEU A 47 4.25 -1.90 9.00
CA LEU A 47 3.36 -1.31 9.99
C LEU A 47 2.33 -0.44 9.28
N VAL A 48 1.05 -0.77 9.46
CA VAL A 48 -0.05 -0.16 8.73
C VAL A 48 -0.85 0.75 9.66
N PHE A 49 -0.97 2.02 9.30
CA PHE A 49 -1.92 2.94 9.92
C PHE A 49 -3.13 3.10 9.00
N LYS A 50 -4.33 2.83 9.52
CA LYS A 50 -5.58 3.02 8.78
C LYS A 50 -5.96 4.50 8.82
N VAL A 51 -5.81 5.20 7.70
CA VAL A 51 -6.22 6.61 7.60
C VAL A 51 -7.73 6.74 7.42
N LYS A 52 -8.27 7.89 7.85
CA LYS A 52 -9.72 8.16 7.81
C LYS A 52 -10.18 8.80 6.50
N TYR A 53 -9.29 9.52 5.82
CA TYR A 53 -9.61 10.27 4.62
C TYR A 53 -8.66 9.91 3.48
N GLU A 54 -9.16 9.86 2.25
CA GLU A 54 -8.36 9.57 1.05
C GLU A 54 -7.20 10.56 0.89
N SER A 55 -7.38 11.82 1.27
CA SER A 55 -6.33 12.85 1.23
C SER A 55 -5.14 12.56 2.15
N GLN A 56 -5.29 11.66 3.12
CA GLN A 56 -4.23 11.25 4.06
C GLN A 56 -3.49 10.00 3.59
N THR A 57 -3.88 9.43 2.45
CA THR A 57 -3.24 8.23 1.91
C THR A 57 -1.77 8.50 1.65
N GLY A 58 -0.92 7.59 2.07
CA GLY A 58 0.52 7.74 1.94
C GLY A 58 1.08 7.21 0.62
N LYS A 59 2.38 7.41 0.43
CA LYS A 59 3.11 7.04 -0.80
C LYS A 59 3.91 5.77 -0.57
N ASN A 60 3.21 4.64 -0.47
CA ASN A 60 3.83 3.37 -0.11
C ASN A 60 4.63 3.42 1.23
N ASP A 61 4.03 4.04 2.24
CA ASP A 61 4.64 4.29 3.56
C ASP A 61 3.87 3.64 4.73
N GLY A 62 2.87 2.81 4.43
CA GLY A 62 2.04 2.11 5.41
C GLY A 62 0.77 2.85 5.81
N LYS A 63 0.44 3.99 5.20
CA LYS A 63 -0.84 4.69 5.45
C LYS A 63 -1.91 4.24 4.47
N TRP A 64 -2.73 3.29 4.92
CA TRP A 64 -3.74 2.65 4.08
C TRP A 64 -5.10 3.31 4.25
N PHE A 65 -5.69 3.69 3.12
CA PHE A 65 -7.09 4.12 3.05
C PHE A 65 -7.92 2.98 2.48
N PHE A 66 -8.85 2.43 3.27
CA PHE A 66 -9.71 1.37 2.78
C PHE A 66 -10.89 1.96 2.02
N VAL A 67 -11.09 1.52 0.78
CA VAL A 67 -12.20 1.93 -0.07
C VAL A 67 -13.29 0.84 -0.08
N ASP A 68 -14.53 1.24 -0.37
CA ASP A 68 -15.67 0.32 -0.44
C ASP A 68 -15.91 -0.27 -1.83
N TYR A 69 -15.22 0.25 -2.85
CA TYR A 69 -15.40 -0.17 -4.25
C TYR A 69 -14.06 -0.55 -4.88
N GLU A 70 -14.01 -1.74 -5.49
CA GLU A 70 -12.83 -2.28 -6.17
C GLU A 70 -12.27 -1.30 -7.22
N SER A 71 -13.14 -0.62 -7.97
CA SER A 71 -12.76 0.33 -9.01
C SER A 71 -12.03 1.59 -8.51
N ARG A 72 -12.03 1.84 -7.19
CA ARG A 72 -11.35 2.99 -6.56
C ARG A 72 -10.03 2.59 -5.89
N ALA A 73 -9.70 1.31 -5.87
CA ALA A 73 -8.55 0.77 -5.20
C ALA A 73 -7.31 0.86 -6.08
N ASP A 74 -6.17 1.16 -5.47
CA ASP A 74 -4.85 1.05 -6.10
C ASP A 74 -4.32 -0.39 -5.96
N LYS A 75 -4.69 -1.08 -4.87
CA LYS A 75 -4.38 -2.50 -4.63
C LYS A 75 -5.56 -3.25 -4.02
N LYS A 76 -5.71 -4.50 -4.44
CA LYS A 76 -6.68 -5.45 -3.91
C LYS A 76 -5.96 -6.46 -3.05
N ILE A 77 -6.40 -6.58 -1.80
CA ILE A 77 -5.78 -7.51 -0.85
C ILE A 77 -6.78 -8.56 -0.40
N PHE A 78 -6.28 -9.76 -0.16
CA PHE A 78 -7.00 -10.82 0.52
C PHE A 78 -6.31 -11.13 1.84
N PHE A 79 -7.08 -11.07 2.92
CA PHE A 79 -6.58 -11.46 4.24
C PHE A 79 -6.58 -12.98 4.35
N VAL A 80 -5.41 -13.56 4.62
CA VAL A 80 -5.26 -15.01 4.83
C VAL A 80 -5.19 -15.33 6.32
N ASP A 81 -5.62 -16.54 6.69
CA ASP A 81 -5.59 -17.00 8.09
C ASP A 81 -4.25 -17.60 8.52
N TYR A 82 -3.35 -17.85 7.58
CA TYR A 82 -2.07 -18.52 7.83
C TYR A 82 -0.90 -17.71 7.29
N GLN A 83 0.08 -17.41 8.14
CA GLN A 83 1.29 -16.66 7.78
C GLN A 83 2.03 -17.27 6.58
N SER A 84 2.07 -18.60 6.48
CA SER A 84 2.75 -19.32 5.40
C SER A 84 2.14 -19.09 4.01
N ARG A 85 0.92 -18.55 3.95
CA ARG A 85 0.20 -18.25 2.70
C ARG A 85 0.27 -16.78 2.28
N ALA A 86 0.86 -15.92 3.11
CA ALA A 86 0.93 -14.50 2.85
C ALA A 86 2.18 -14.09 2.09
N ASP A 87 2.00 -13.12 1.21
CA ASP A 87 3.08 -12.42 0.54
C ASP A 87 3.65 -11.32 1.46
N LEU A 88 2.75 -10.65 2.20
CA LEU A 88 3.06 -9.55 3.10
C LEU A 88 2.47 -9.77 4.50
N LYS A 89 3.31 -9.63 5.53
CA LYS A 89 2.86 -9.59 6.94
C LYS A 89 2.68 -8.15 7.40
N ILE A 90 1.52 -7.82 7.93
CA ILE A 90 1.23 -6.47 8.45
C ILE A 90 0.88 -6.49 9.92
N PHE A 91 1.13 -5.37 10.59
CA PHE A 91 0.59 -5.08 11.92
C PHE A 91 -0.09 -3.71 11.90
N PHE A 92 -1.33 -3.64 12.37
CA PHE A 92 -2.05 -2.38 12.45
C PHE A 92 -1.60 -1.57 13.66
N VAL A 93 -1.16 -0.33 13.43
CA VAL A 93 -0.73 0.59 14.48
C VAL A 93 -1.78 1.68 14.71
N GLU A 94 -1.84 2.20 15.93
CA GLU A 94 -2.79 3.25 16.34
C GLU A 94 -2.31 4.67 15.98
N TYR A 95 -1.00 4.87 15.79
CA TYR A 95 -0.42 6.17 15.53
C TYR A 95 0.22 6.21 14.14
N GLN A 96 -0.13 7.23 13.36
CA GLN A 96 0.40 7.46 12.01
C GLN A 96 1.93 7.52 11.97
N SER A 97 2.57 8.08 13.02
CA SER A 97 4.02 8.19 13.12
C SER A 97 4.74 6.83 13.18
N ARG A 98 4.02 5.75 13.50
CA ARG A 98 4.55 4.39 13.57
C ARG A 98 4.37 3.62 12.27
N ALA A 99 3.61 4.14 11.31
CA ALA A 99 3.45 3.49 10.01
C ALA A 99 4.78 3.48 9.26
N GLY A 100 5.07 2.38 8.59
CA GLY A 100 6.31 2.25 7.83
C GLY A 100 6.75 0.82 7.60
N TRP A 101 7.59 0.67 6.58
CA TRP A 101 8.19 -0.60 6.24
C TRP A 101 9.27 -0.99 7.24
N LYS A 102 9.18 -2.21 7.76
CA LYS A 102 10.25 -2.86 8.51
C LYS A 102 11.15 -3.66 7.58
N ASP A 103 10.57 -4.28 6.56
CA ASP A 103 11.30 -4.95 5.50
C ASP A 103 11.18 -4.17 4.18
N ASN A 104 12.21 -3.39 3.86
CA ASN A 104 12.24 -2.60 2.64
C ASN A 104 12.34 -3.45 1.36
N SER A 105 12.80 -4.71 1.45
CA SER A 105 12.92 -5.58 0.27
C SER A 105 11.56 -5.90 -0.35
N LYS A 106 10.50 -5.85 0.45
CA LYS A 106 9.11 -6.14 0.05
C LYS A 106 8.31 -4.92 -0.42
N LYS A 107 8.89 -3.71 -0.42
CA LYS A 107 8.22 -2.47 -0.86
C LYS A 107 7.58 -2.57 -2.24
N HIS A 108 8.21 -3.34 -3.12
CA HIS A 108 7.76 -3.55 -4.49
C HIS A 108 6.37 -4.19 -4.61
N LEU A 109 5.89 -4.88 -3.57
CA LEU A 109 4.57 -5.50 -3.55
C LEU A 109 3.42 -4.48 -3.61
N LEU A 110 3.67 -3.21 -3.23
CA LEU A 110 2.68 -2.14 -3.19
C LEU A 110 2.94 -1.02 -4.21
N TYR A 111 3.77 -1.25 -5.23
CA TYR A 111 3.94 -0.34 -6.38
C TYR A 111 3.05 -0.70 -7.57
#